data_AF-A0A7S3J258-F1
#
_entry.id   AF-A0A7S3J258-F1
#
_cell.length_a   1.000
_cell.length_b   1.000
_cell.length_c   1.000
_cell.angle_alpha   90.00
_cell.angle_beta   90.00
_cell.angle_gamma   90.00
#
_symmetry.space_group_name_H-M   'P 1'
#
loop_
_entity.id
_entity.type
_entity.pdbx_description
1 polymer ?
#
loop_
_entity_poly.entity_id
_entity_poly.type
_entity_poly.pdbx_seq_one_letter_code
_entity_poly.pdbx_strand_id
1 'polypeptide(L)'
;MKKKLEIDKKLYNVKCKIMSMSFSAHVDSKGIMEFLTYLSPSNIVLVHGDNDGMIDLKRKITDTLKIPCMNPENHSTTVIPIVRKIPFTISLNLLNYYTNSLLSENSFLL
;
A
#
# COMPACT_ATOMS: atom_id res chain seq x y z
N MET A 1 4.46 36.64 26.06
CA MET A 1 5.79 35.97 26.01
C MET A 1 6.44 36.28 24.67
N LYS A 2 7.47 37.14 24.63
CA LYS A 2 8.16 37.53 23.38
C LYS A 2 9.00 36.33 22.91
N LYS A 3 8.59 35.65 21.83
CA LYS A 3 9.38 34.55 21.26
C LYS A 3 10.63 35.15 20.60
N LYS A 4 11.81 34.80 21.11
CA LYS A 4 13.09 35.10 20.46
C LYS A 4 13.44 33.93 19.54
N LEU A 5 13.86 34.21 18.31
CA LEU A 5 14.23 33.21 17.32
C LEU A 5 15.72 33.38 17.01
N GLU A 6 16.49 32.30 17.11
CA GLU A 6 17.90 32.30 16.76
C GLU A 6 18.05 31.86 15.30
N ILE A 7 18.69 32.72 14.50
CA ILE A 7 19.03 32.43 13.10
C ILE A 7 20.49 32.85 12.93
N ASP A 8 21.34 31.93 12.46
CA ASP A 8 22.78 32.17 12.23
C ASP A 8 23.51 32.81 13.43
N LYS A 9 23.26 32.27 14.63
CA LYS A 9 23.83 32.75 15.92
C LYS A 9 23.43 34.18 16.31
N LYS A 10 22.41 34.75 15.66
CA LYS A 10 21.83 36.05 16.02
C LYS A 10 20.41 35.87 16.56
N LEU A 11 20.10 36.58 17.64
CA LEU A 11 18.79 36.55 18.28
C LEU A 11 17.88 37.65 17.73
N TYR A 12 16.73 37.24 17.20
CA TYR A 12 15.70 38.13 16.66
C TYR A 12 14.46 38.13 17.54
N ASN A 13 13.90 39.32 17.79
CA ASN A 13 12.61 39.44 18.48
C ASN A 13 11.47 39.28 17.47
N VAL A 14 10.66 38.23 17.60
CA VAL A 14 9.47 38.05 16.78
C VAL A 14 8.39 39.02 17.23
N LYS A 15 8.03 39.98 16.36
CA LYS A 15 6.99 41.00 16.62
C LYS A 15 5.66 40.72 15.90
N CYS A 16 5.55 39.62 15.16
CA CYS A 16 4.35 39.21 14.44
C CYS A 16 3.67 38.00 15.08
N LYS A 17 2.40 37.79 14.73
CA LYS A 17 1.66 36.57 15.10
C LYS A 17 2.04 35.47 14.12
N ILE A 18 2.63 34.39 14.62
CA ILE A 18 2.93 33.19 13.83
C ILE A 18 1.69 32.29 13.83
N MET A 19 1.18 31.95 12.66
CA MET A 19 0.12 30.96 12.46
C MET A 19 0.60 29.96 11.40
N SER A 20 0.63 28.67 11.76
CA SER A 20 0.85 27.60 10.79
C SER A 20 -0.50 27.23 10.21
N MET A 21 -0.66 27.36 8.89
CA MET A 21 -1.84 26.94 8.17
C MET A 21 -1.41 25.89 7.15
N SER A 22 -1.88 24.65 7.31
CA SER A 22 -1.56 23.56 6.38
C SER A 22 -2.43 23.67 5.13
N PHE A 23 -2.00 24.48 4.16
CA PHE A 23 -2.57 24.49 2.80
C PHE A 23 -1.94 23.41 1.90
N SER A 24 -1.48 22.32 2.49
CA SER A 24 -1.04 21.17 1.75
C SER A 24 -2.25 20.56 1.04
N ALA A 25 -2.21 20.49 -0.29
CA ALA A 25 -3.13 19.70 -1.11
C ALA A 25 -2.91 18.17 -0.93
N HIS A 26 -2.42 17.76 0.25
CA HIS A 26 -2.34 16.37 0.64
C HIS A 26 -3.74 15.92 1.03
N VAL A 27 -4.10 14.70 0.59
CA VAL A 27 -5.37 14.09 0.95
C VAL A 27 -5.37 13.88 2.46
N ASP A 28 -6.36 14.44 3.15
CA ASP A 28 -6.52 14.26 4.59
C ASP A 28 -6.72 12.80 4.95
N SER A 29 -6.48 12.46 6.22
CA SER A 29 -6.73 11.11 6.75
C SER A 29 -8.15 10.58 6.47
N LYS A 30 -9.15 11.46 6.41
CA LYS A 30 -10.53 11.12 6.02
C LYS A 30 -10.65 10.74 4.54
N GLY A 31 -10.06 11.54 3.66
CA GLY A 31 -10.08 11.26 2.22
C GLY A 31 -9.34 9.97 1.87
N ILE A 32 -8.22 9.68 2.55
CA ILE A 32 -7.50 8.40 2.40
C ILE A 32 -8.41 7.24 2.83
N MET A 33 -9.11 7.36 3.95
CA MET A 33 -10.00 6.30 4.45
C MET A 33 -11.17 6.03 3.49
N GLU A 34 -11.80 7.10 2.98
CA GLU A 34 -12.89 6.99 2.00
C GLU A 34 -12.41 6.32 0.71
N PHE A 35 -11.22 6.72 0.23
CA PHE A 35 -10.62 6.13 -0.96
C PHE A 35 -10.28 4.64 -0.79
N LEU A 36 -9.70 4.26 0.35
CA LEU A 36 -9.38 2.87 0.66
C LEU A 36 -10.65 2.01 0.80
N THR A 37 -11.72 2.57 1.36
CA THR A 37 -13.01 1.90 1.44
C THR A 37 -13.57 1.61 0.05
N TYR A 38 -13.52 2.61 -0.84
CA TYR A 38 -13.97 2.46 -2.23
C TYR A 38 -13.16 1.41 -3.00
N LEU A 39 -11.83 1.44 -2.89
CA LEU A 39 -10.96 0.49 -3.61
C LEU A 39 -10.99 -0.93 -3.04
N SER A 40 -11.21 -1.09 -1.73
CA SER A 40 -11.16 -2.37 -1.03
C SER A 40 -9.93 -3.23 -1.37
N PRO A 41 -8.69 -2.68 -1.23
CA PRO A 41 -7.47 -3.41 -1.58
C PRO A 41 -7.21 -4.58 -0.63
N SER A 42 -6.52 -5.62 -1.11
CA SER A 42 -6.15 -6.76 -0.27
C SER A 42 -4.99 -6.48 0.69
N ASN A 43 -4.08 -5.57 0.32
CA ASN A 43 -2.92 -5.18 1.12
C ASN A 43 -2.60 -3.70 0.89
N ILE A 44 -2.12 -3.01 1.91
CA ILE A 44 -1.77 -1.58 1.87
C ILE A 44 -0.32 -1.40 2.34
N VAL A 45 0.43 -0.55 1.63
CA VAL A 45 1.77 -0.12 2.04
C VAL A 45 1.80 1.41 2.08
N LEU A 46 2.03 1.97 3.26
CA LEU A 46 2.21 3.40 3.49
C LEU A 46 3.66 3.78 3.25
N VAL A 47 3.87 4.80 2.41
CA VAL A 47 5.18 5.35 2.07
C VAL A 47 5.11 6.88 2.08
N HIS A 48 6.26 7.54 2.20
CA HIS A 48 6.38 9.01 2.13
C HIS A 48 5.42 9.77 3.07
N GLY A 49 5.60 9.59 4.39
CA GLY A 49 4.91 10.35 5.43
C GLY A 49 5.79 10.53 6.67
N ASP A 50 5.36 11.41 7.57
CA ASP A 50 5.97 11.49 8.90
C ASP A 50 5.71 10.19 9.68
N ASN A 51 6.69 9.78 10.49
CA ASN A 51 6.64 8.46 11.13
C ASN A 51 5.43 8.31 12.05
N ASP A 52 5.18 9.31 12.90
CA ASP A 52 4.06 9.31 13.84
C ASP A 52 2.71 9.28 13.10
N GLY A 53 2.53 10.11 12.07
CA GLY A 53 1.33 10.15 11.25
C GLY A 53 1.09 8.84 10.49
N MET A 54 2.14 8.19 9.99
CA MET A 54 2.04 6.88 9.34
C MET A 54 1.65 5.78 10.32
N ILE A 55 2.20 5.77 11.54
CA ILE A 55 1.83 4.80 12.59
C ILE A 55 0.36 4.96 12.95
N ASP A 56 -0.10 6.20 13.14
CA ASP A 56 -1.49 6.51 13.45
C ASP A 56 -2.45 6.11 12.33
N LEU A 57 -2.10 6.41 11.08
CA LEU A 57 -2.91 6.06 9.92
C LEU A 57 -2.97 4.55 9.72
N LYS A 58 -1.84 3.85 9.84
CA LYS A 58 -1.77 2.38 9.77
C LYS A 58 -2.72 1.75 10.80
N ARG A 59 -2.65 2.19 12.05
CA ARG A 59 -3.54 1.72 13.12
C ARG A 59 -5.01 1.92 12.75
N LYS A 60 -5.40 3.13 12.33
CA LYS A 60 -6.78 3.43 11.90
C LYS A 60 -7.26 2.51 10.77
N ILE A 61 -6.42 2.28 9.76
CA ILE A 61 -6.75 1.40 8.62
C ILE A 61 -6.96 -0.03 9.08
N THR A 62 -6.02 -0.57 9.86
CA THR A 62 -6.09 -1.96 10.35
C THR A 62 -7.25 -2.17 11.32
N ASP A 63 -7.56 -1.18 12.16
CA ASP A 63 -8.66 -1.27 13.12
C ASP A 63 -10.03 -1.14 12.45
N THR A 64 -10.17 -0.23 11.49
CA THR A 64 -11.46 0.12 10.87
C THR A 64 -11.79 -0.77 9.68
N LEU A 65 -10.86 -0.90 8.73
CA LEU A 65 -11.07 -1.62 7.47
C LEU A 65 -10.68 -3.09 7.56
N LYS A 66 -9.96 -3.49 8.63
CA LYS A 66 -9.41 -4.85 8.79
C LYS A 66 -8.52 -5.31 7.63
N ILE A 67 -7.92 -4.36 6.91
CA ILE A 67 -6.99 -4.62 5.80
C ILE A 67 -5.55 -4.65 6.36
N PRO A 68 -4.72 -5.62 5.94
CA PRO A 68 -3.29 -5.62 6.23
C PRO A 68 -2.61 -4.34 5.75
N CYS A 69 -1.95 -3.63 6.67
CA CYS A 69 -1.31 -2.36 6.39
C CYS A 69 0.14 -2.36 6.91
N MET A 70 1.08 -1.99 6.04
CA MET A 70 2.52 -2.00 6.30
C MET A 70 3.10 -0.59 6.14
N ASN A 71 4.14 -0.27 6.90
CA ASN A 71 4.85 1.02 6.83
C ASN A 71 6.37 0.74 6.92
N PRO A 72 6.99 0.26 5.82
CA PRO A 72 8.41 -0.09 5.82
C PRO A 72 9.32 1.11 6.09
N GLU A 73 10.44 0.83 6.72
CA GLU A 73 11.54 1.79 6.85
C GLU A 73 12.24 2.00 5.51
N ASN A 74 12.92 3.14 5.35
CA ASN A 74 13.71 3.43 4.17
C ASN A 74 14.76 2.34 3.95
N HIS A 75 14.94 1.92 2.69
CA HIS A 75 15.87 0.84 2.30
C HIS A 75 15.52 -0.56 2.82
N SER A 76 14.33 -0.75 3.41
CA SER A 76 13.85 -2.08 3.79
C SER A 76 13.09 -2.78 2.64
N THR A 77 13.08 -4.11 2.66
CA THR A 77 12.30 -4.92 1.70
C THR A 77 11.01 -5.40 2.37
N THR A 78 9.87 -5.18 1.72
CA THR A 78 8.55 -5.66 2.17
C THR A 78 8.07 -6.80 1.28
N VAL A 79 7.71 -7.94 1.88
CA VAL A 79 7.15 -9.09 1.18
C VAL A 79 5.63 -9.10 1.38
N ILE A 80 4.88 -9.07 0.27
CA ILE A 80 3.42 -9.14 0.28
C ILE A 80 3.01 -10.54 -0.22
N PRO A 81 2.48 -11.42 0.65
CA PRO A 81 2.06 -12.74 0.24
C PRO A 81 0.79 -12.66 -0.61
N ILE A 82 0.81 -13.29 -1.79
CA ILE A 82 -0.33 -13.32 -2.71
C ILE A 82 -0.81 -14.76 -2.83
N VAL A 83 -2.09 -14.99 -2.52
CA VAL A 83 -2.75 -16.29 -2.74
C VAL A 83 -3.47 -16.24 -4.10
N ARG A 84 -2.76 -16.60 -5.18
CA ARG A 84 -3.37 -16.75 -6.51
C ARG A 84 -3.93 -18.16 -6.66
N LYS A 85 -5.24 -18.33 -6.44
CA LYS A 85 -5.97 -19.49 -6.94
C LYS A 85 -6.70 -19.07 -8.21
N ILE A 86 -6.16 -19.44 -9.37
CA ILE A 86 -6.82 -19.23 -10.65
C ILE A 86 -7.49 -20.57 -10.99
N PRO A 87 -8.80 -20.73 -10.70
CA PRO A 87 -9.51 -21.90 -11.18
C PRO A 87 -9.52 -21.83 -12.71
N PHE A 88 -8.97 -22.84 -13.36
CA PHE A 88 -9.11 -23.00 -14.79
C PHE A 88 -9.91 -24.27 -15.05
N THR A 89 -10.84 -24.18 -15.99
CA THR A 89 -11.62 -25.32 -16.47
C THR A 89 -11.22 -25.58 -17.91
N ILE A 90 -10.88 -26.82 -18.21
CA ILE A 90 -10.69 -27.31 -19.56
C ILE A 90 -11.89 -28.16 -19.94
N SER A 91 -12.35 -28.07 -21.19
CA SER A 91 -13.41 -28.97 -21.65
C SER A 91 -12.84 -30.39 -21.77
N LEU A 92 -13.63 -31.38 -21.33
CA LEU A 92 -13.28 -32.79 -21.43
C LEU A 92 -12.97 -33.20 -22.88
N ASN A 93 -13.68 -32.63 -23.86
CA ASN A 93 -13.44 -32.92 -25.27
C ASN A 93 -12.04 -32.47 -25.72
N LEU A 94 -11.61 -31.29 -25.30
CA LEU A 94 -10.29 -30.76 -25.67
C LEU A 94 -9.18 -31.52 -24.93
N LEU A 95 -9.40 -31.88 -23.66
CA LEU A 95 -8.49 -32.75 -22.92
C LEU A 95 -8.33 -34.11 -23.60
N ASN A 96 -9.44 -34.76 -23.96
CA ASN A 96 -9.45 -36.06 -24.64
C ASN A 96 -8.78 -36.00 -26.02
N TYR A 97 -9.00 -34.92 -26.77
CA TYR A 97 -8.35 -34.72 -28.07
C TYR A 97 -6.82 -34.69 -27.93
N TYR A 98 -6.28 -33.91 -27.01
CA TYR A 98 -4.84 -33.82 -26.77
C TYR A 98 -4.26 -35.13 -26.21
N THR A 99 -4.94 -35.80 -25.27
CA THR A 99 -4.43 -37.07 -24.70
C THR A 99 -4.40 -38.19 -25.74
N ASN A 100 -5.42 -38.28 -26.61
CA ASN A 100 -5.46 -39.31 -27.64
C ASN A 100 -4.42 -39.06 -28.74
N SER A 101 -4.15 -37.79 -29.08
CA SER A 101 -3.08 -37.41 -30.01
C SER A 101 -1.70 -37.82 -29.47
N LEU A 102 -1.42 -37.53 -28.20
CA LEU A 102 -0.14 -37.89 -27.54
C LEU A 102 0.07 -39.40 -27.37
N LEU A 103 -1.01 -40.16 -27.14
CA LEU A 103 -0.95 -41.62 -27.06
C LEU A 103 -0.66 -42.24 -28.43
N SER A 104 -1.19 -41.65 -29.51
CA SER A 104 -0.94 -42.13 -30.88
C SER A 104 0.49 -41.88 -31.36
N GLU A 105 1.14 -40.80 -30.90
CA GLU A 105 2.54 -40.50 -31.23
C GLU A 105 3.54 -41.42 -30.50
N ASN A 106 3.21 -41.87 -29.27
CA ASN A 106 4.08 -42.76 -28.49
C ASN A 106 3.97 -44.25 -28.85
N SER A 107 2.97 -44.63 -29.66
CA SER A 107 2.82 -46.02 -30.16
C SER A 107 3.75 -46.39 -31.33
N PHE A 108 4.63 -45.48 -31.78
CA PHE A 108 5.61 -45.73 -32.86
C PHE A 108 7.04 -46.06 -32.37
N LEU A 109 7.25 -46.28 -31.07
CA LEU A 109 8.57 -46.57 -30.46
C LEU A 109 8.68 -47.98 -29.81
N LEU A 110 7.90 -48.94 -30.28
CA LEU A 110 8.08 -50.38 -29.97
C LEU A 110 8.23 -51.20 -31.26
#